data_AF-A0A968IIN4-F1
#
_entry.id   AF-A0A968IIN4-F1
#
_cell.length_a   1.000
_cell.length_b   1.000
_cell.length_c   1.000
_cell.angle_alpha   90.00
_cell.angle_beta   90.00
_cell.angle_gamma   90.00
#
_symmetry.space_group_name_H-M   'P 1'
#
loop_
_entity.id
_entity.type
_entity.pdbx_description
1 polymer ?
#
loop_
_entity_poly.entity_id
_entity_poly.type
_entity_poly.pdbx_seq_one_letter_code
_entity_poly.pdbx_strand_id
1 'polypeptide(L)'
;MGSDDEWSAIVGANDEEGAGVWGETKKGCGVVGIVQTDGDGSWGQCDTGRGVVGVSKSGSGVWGETTSGRAVVGVSATDIGVFGKGGRFAGFFEGNVDITGLLAVQGTNIGGLAGRIQAVEVLAGRVQALEGIAG
;
A
#
# COMPACT_ATOMS: atom_id res chain seq x y z
N MET A 1 -29.11 31.53 -1.42
CA MET A 1 -27.97 32.43 -1.67
C MET A 1 -26.94 32.17 -0.59
N GLY A 2 -25.94 31.36 -0.95
CA GLY A 2 -24.69 31.18 -0.22
C GLY A 2 -23.64 31.03 -1.31
N SER A 3 -22.92 32.11 -1.55
CA SER A 3 -21.74 32.19 -2.42
C SER A 3 -20.61 31.41 -1.76
N ASP A 4 -20.00 30.47 -2.48
CA ASP A 4 -18.55 30.19 -2.51
C ASP A 4 -18.22 29.23 -3.70
N ASP A 5 -18.95 29.35 -4.82
CA ASP A 5 -18.68 28.57 -6.03
C ASP A 5 -17.51 29.18 -6.81
N GLU A 6 -16.29 29.12 -6.28
CA GLU A 6 -15.11 29.44 -7.09
C GLU A 6 -14.74 28.25 -7.99
N TRP A 7 -15.50 28.18 -9.09
CA TRP A 7 -15.17 27.64 -10.41
C TRP A 7 -15.17 26.12 -10.58
N SER A 8 -16.31 25.47 -10.33
CA SER A 8 -16.57 24.15 -10.93
C SER A 8 -17.05 24.31 -12.38
N ALA A 9 -16.27 23.85 -13.35
CA ALA A 9 -16.71 23.83 -14.75
C ALA A 9 -17.84 22.79 -14.99
N ILE A 10 -17.83 21.69 -14.22
CA ILE A 10 -18.84 20.62 -14.26
C ILE A 10 -19.05 20.09 -12.84
N VAL A 11 -20.31 20.03 -12.40
CA VAL A 11 -20.73 19.30 -11.19
C VAL A 11 -21.75 18.25 -11.62
N GLY A 12 -21.42 16.97 -11.42
CA GLY A 12 -22.39 15.88 -11.61
C GLY A 12 -22.84 15.36 -10.25
N ALA A 13 -24.14 15.44 -10.00
CA ALA A 13 -24.77 14.91 -8.80
C ALA A 13 -25.80 13.85 -9.21
N ASN A 14 -25.89 12.78 -8.43
CA ASN A 14 -26.94 11.77 -8.54
C ASN A 14 -27.34 11.39 -7.11
N ASP A 15 -28.62 11.56 -6.79
CA ASP A 15 -29.23 11.31 -5.48
C ASP A 15 -29.96 9.96 -5.38
N GLU A 16 -29.98 9.20 -6.48
CA GLU A 16 -30.52 7.85 -6.56
C GLU A 16 -29.42 6.83 -6.93
N GLU A 17 -29.61 6.08 -8.01
CA GLU A 17 -28.69 5.05 -8.51
C GLU A 17 -27.94 5.53 -9.76
N GLY A 18 -26.66 5.18 -9.85
CA GLY A 18 -25.84 5.40 -11.04
C GLY A 18 -24.74 6.44 -10.86
N ALA A 19 -24.04 6.74 -11.95
CA ALA A 19 -22.91 7.67 -11.93
C ALA A 19 -23.39 9.11 -12.07
N GLY A 20 -22.97 10.00 -11.17
CA GLY A 20 -23.16 11.45 -11.33
C GLY A 20 -22.39 12.02 -12.53
N VAL A 21 -21.24 11.44 -12.85
CA VAL A 21 -20.44 11.72 -14.07
C VAL A 21 -19.89 10.41 -14.61
N TRP A 22 -20.02 10.19 -15.92
CA TRP A 22 -19.50 9.01 -16.62
C TRP A 22 -18.54 9.42 -17.75
N GLY A 23 -17.29 8.96 -17.69
CA GLY A 23 -16.29 9.15 -18.74
C GLY A 23 -15.86 7.81 -19.33
N GLU A 24 -16.12 7.60 -20.61
CA GLU A 24 -15.81 6.35 -21.32
C GLU A 24 -15.02 6.63 -22.60
N THR A 25 -14.03 5.79 -22.86
CA THR A 25 -13.29 5.79 -24.13
C THR A 25 -12.93 4.37 -24.54
N LYS A 26 -12.84 4.14 -25.85
CA LYS A 26 -12.33 2.87 -26.40
C LYS A 26 -10.80 2.76 -26.30
N LYS A 27 -10.10 3.89 -26.29
CA LYS A 27 -8.63 3.97 -26.23
C LYS A 27 -8.19 5.28 -25.58
N GLY A 28 -7.18 5.21 -24.72
CA GLY A 28 -6.67 6.37 -23.97
C GLY A 28 -7.35 6.51 -22.61
N CYS A 29 -7.43 7.74 -22.10
CA CYS A 29 -8.00 8.05 -20.79
C CYS A 29 -9.44 8.55 -20.94
N GLY A 30 -10.39 7.96 -20.20
CA GLY A 30 -11.78 8.46 -20.16
C GLY A 30 -11.91 9.75 -19.36
N VAL A 31 -11.13 9.86 -18.27
CA VAL A 31 -11.03 11.04 -17.40
C VAL A 31 -9.57 11.22 -17.02
N VAL A 32 -9.11 12.48 -16.97
CA VAL A 32 -7.75 12.85 -16.57
C VAL A 32 -7.85 13.99 -15.56
N GLY A 33 -7.29 13.79 -14.37
CA GLY A 33 -7.12 14.84 -13.36
C GLY A 33 -5.65 15.25 -13.27
N ILE A 34 -5.33 16.51 -13.58
CA ILE A 34 -3.97 17.06 -13.51
C ILE A 34 -4.00 18.27 -12.58
N VAL A 35 -3.10 18.27 -11.61
CA VAL A 35 -2.84 19.40 -10.71
C VAL A 35 -1.40 19.86 -10.95
N GLN A 36 -1.19 21.15 -11.15
CA GLN A 36 0.14 21.71 -11.46
C GLN A 36 0.91 22.14 -10.21
N THR A 37 0.20 22.38 -9.11
CA THR A 37 0.75 22.84 -7.84
C THR A 37 0.26 21.92 -6.73
N ASP A 38 -0.55 22.44 -5.80
CA ASP A 38 -1.06 21.71 -4.65
C ASP A 38 -2.52 21.31 -4.87
N GLY A 39 -2.86 20.09 -4.47
CA GLY A 39 -4.21 19.56 -4.51
C GLY A 39 -4.28 18.13 -5.04
N ASP A 40 -5.49 17.60 -5.07
CA ASP A 40 -5.77 16.22 -5.48
C ASP A 40 -6.30 16.20 -6.91
N GLY A 41 -5.59 15.51 -7.82
CA GLY A 41 -6.09 15.28 -9.18
C GLY A 41 -7.33 14.39 -9.22
N SER A 42 -7.50 13.54 -8.21
CA SER A 42 -8.70 12.76 -7.97
C SER A 42 -8.85 12.50 -6.47
N TRP A 43 -10.05 12.75 -5.95
CA TRP A 43 -10.41 12.49 -4.56
C TRP A 43 -11.67 11.63 -4.52
N GLY A 44 -11.62 10.54 -3.76
CA GLY A 44 -12.77 9.66 -3.55
C GLY A 44 -13.03 9.47 -2.07
N GLN A 45 -14.21 9.87 -1.62
CA GLN A 45 -14.64 9.77 -0.23
C GLN A 45 -15.99 9.06 -0.16
N CYS A 46 -16.13 8.18 0.83
CA CYS A 46 -17.39 7.49 1.12
C CYS A 46 -17.50 7.24 2.62
N ASP A 47 -18.71 7.35 3.16
CA ASP A 47 -18.98 7.01 4.56
C ASP A 47 -19.01 5.49 4.77
N THR A 48 -19.59 4.78 3.80
CA THR A 48 -19.68 3.31 3.80
C THR A 48 -19.29 2.75 2.43
N GLY A 49 -18.41 1.75 2.41
CA GLY A 49 -18.01 1.06 1.19
C GLY A 49 -16.60 1.42 0.70
N ARG A 50 -16.47 1.76 -0.58
CA ARG A 50 -15.18 2.01 -1.24
C ARG A 50 -15.21 3.36 -1.94
N GLY A 51 -14.32 4.28 -1.58
CA GLY A 51 -14.26 5.61 -2.18
C GLY A 51 -13.65 5.60 -3.59
N VAL A 52 -12.68 4.72 -3.83
CA VAL A 52 -12.03 4.53 -5.13
C VAL A 52 -11.86 3.04 -5.40
N VAL A 53 -12.19 2.61 -6.62
CA VAL A 53 -12.05 1.21 -7.05
C VAL A 53 -11.38 1.17 -8.42
N GLY A 54 -10.20 0.55 -8.50
CA GLY A 54 -9.52 0.26 -9.76
C GLY A 54 -9.62 -1.21 -10.12
N VAL A 55 -10.12 -1.54 -11.31
CA VAL A 55 -10.26 -2.92 -11.80
C VAL A 55 -9.61 -3.03 -13.17
N SER A 56 -8.79 -4.06 -13.36
CA SER A 56 -8.15 -4.35 -14.64
C SER A 56 -8.09 -5.85 -14.87
N LYS A 57 -8.22 -6.28 -16.14
CA LYS A 57 -8.20 -7.71 -16.52
C LYS A 57 -6.80 -8.29 -16.60
N SER A 58 -5.83 -7.47 -17.00
CA SER A 58 -4.47 -7.94 -17.34
C SER A 58 -3.36 -7.01 -16.86
N GLY A 59 -3.69 -5.87 -16.26
CA GLY A 59 -2.73 -4.91 -15.73
C GLY A 59 -3.09 -4.47 -14.32
N SER A 60 -2.49 -3.37 -13.88
CA SER A 60 -2.78 -2.76 -12.58
C SER A 60 -4.15 -2.10 -12.61
N GLY A 61 -4.99 -2.38 -11.59
CA GLY A 61 -6.24 -1.64 -11.40
C GLY A 61 -5.99 -0.20 -10.90
N VAL A 62 -4.97 -0.03 -10.05
CA VAL A 62 -4.47 1.25 -9.55
C VAL A 62 -2.94 1.21 -9.61
N TRP A 63 -2.33 2.29 -10.11
CA TRP A 63 -0.88 2.48 -10.12
C TRP A 63 -0.56 3.79 -9.40
N GLY A 64 0.28 3.72 -8.37
CA GLY A 64 0.77 4.89 -7.64
C GLY A 64 2.27 5.00 -7.84
N GLU A 65 2.73 6.19 -8.23
CA GLU A 65 4.15 6.49 -8.45
C GLU A 65 4.42 7.91 -7.95
N THR A 66 5.55 8.09 -7.26
CA THR A 66 6.01 9.42 -6.83
C THR A 66 7.53 9.50 -6.93
N THR A 67 8.03 10.70 -7.24
CA THR A 67 9.47 10.99 -7.25
C THR A 67 10.03 11.14 -5.83
N SER A 68 9.20 11.59 -4.88
CA SER A 68 9.59 11.75 -3.48
C SER A 68 8.39 11.52 -2.55
N GLY A 69 8.63 10.92 -1.39
CA GLY A 69 7.58 10.59 -0.42
C GLY A 69 6.97 9.21 -0.62
N ARG A 70 5.66 9.09 -0.37
CA ARG A 70 4.94 7.81 -0.34
C ARG A 70 3.92 7.76 -1.48
N ALA A 71 4.03 6.78 -2.37
CA ALA A 71 3.11 6.62 -3.50
C ALA A 71 1.73 6.09 -3.07
N VAL A 72 1.70 5.19 -2.08
CA VAL A 72 0.48 4.59 -1.54
C VAL A 72 0.60 4.52 -0.03
N VAL A 73 -0.42 4.97 0.68
CA VAL A 73 -0.50 4.94 2.13
C VAL A 73 -1.86 4.35 2.53
N GLY A 74 -1.85 3.31 3.36
CA GLY A 74 -3.05 2.78 3.99
C GLY A 74 -2.99 3.00 5.50
N VAL A 75 -4.02 3.63 6.05
CA VAL A 75 -4.15 3.91 7.49
C VAL A 75 -5.54 3.48 7.93
N SER A 76 -5.61 2.77 9.05
CA SER A 76 -6.87 2.44 9.72
C SER A 76 -6.67 2.60 11.22
N ALA A 77 -7.65 3.21 11.89
CA ALA A 77 -7.61 3.44 13.33
C ALA A 77 -7.97 2.18 14.13
N THR A 78 -8.81 1.31 13.56
CA THR A 78 -9.42 0.19 14.28
C THR A 78 -9.18 -1.16 13.63
N ASP A 79 -8.63 -1.21 12.42
CA ASP A 79 -8.47 -2.43 11.63
C ASP A 79 -7.17 -2.39 10.80
N ILE A 80 -7.07 -3.23 9.77
CA ILE A 80 -5.92 -3.34 8.87
C ILE A 80 -5.82 -2.12 7.95
N GLY A 81 -4.65 -1.45 7.97
CA GLY A 81 -4.39 -0.31 7.07
C GLY A 81 -4.25 -0.71 5.60
N VAL A 82 -3.65 -1.88 5.30
CA VAL A 82 -3.50 -2.42 3.94
C VAL A 82 -3.76 -3.92 3.94
N PHE A 83 -4.79 -4.36 3.23
CA PHE A 83 -5.11 -5.78 3.04
C PHE A 83 -4.72 -6.25 1.64
N GLY A 84 -3.74 -7.16 1.57
CA GLY A 84 -3.32 -7.79 0.32
C GLY A 84 -3.81 -9.25 0.24
N LYS A 85 -4.34 -9.64 -0.92
CA LYS A 85 -4.71 -11.03 -1.22
C LYS A 85 -4.38 -11.34 -2.67
N GLY A 86 -3.70 -12.45 -2.91
CA GLY A 86 -3.42 -12.93 -4.25
C GLY A 86 -3.36 -14.44 -4.32
N GLY A 87 -3.61 -15.00 -5.51
CA GLY A 87 -3.56 -16.44 -5.74
C GLY A 87 -2.13 -17.02 -5.72
N ARG A 88 -1.11 -16.16 -5.92
CA ARG A 88 0.31 -16.53 -5.83
C ARG A 88 0.97 -15.91 -4.60
N PHE A 89 0.95 -14.58 -4.48
CA PHE A 89 1.47 -13.83 -3.34
C PHE A 89 0.46 -12.76 -2.93
N ALA A 90 0.35 -12.45 -1.64
CA ALA A 90 -0.44 -11.33 -1.14
C ALA A 90 0.22 -9.96 -1.44
N GLY A 91 1.55 -9.94 -1.51
CA GLY A 91 2.37 -8.79 -1.88
C GLY A 91 3.74 -9.24 -2.39
N PHE A 92 4.38 -8.40 -3.21
CA PHE A 92 5.74 -8.59 -3.72
C PHE A 92 6.50 -7.29 -3.49
N PHE A 93 7.60 -7.36 -2.75
CA PHE A 93 8.37 -6.19 -2.33
C PHE A 93 9.80 -6.32 -2.86
N GLU A 94 10.24 -5.30 -3.59
CA GLU A 94 11.62 -5.15 -4.02
C GLU A 94 12.27 -4.05 -3.19
N GLY A 95 13.32 -4.40 -2.44
CA GLY A 95 13.99 -3.51 -1.49
C GLY A 95 13.83 -3.93 -0.03
N ASN A 96 14.33 -3.11 0.87
CA ASN A 96 14.26 -3.36 2.31
C ASN A 96 12.85 -3.04 2.82
N VAL A 97 12.32 -3.93 3.66
CA VAL A 97 11.09 -3.68 4.40
C VAL A 97 11.49 -3.27 5.81
N ASP A 98 11.26 -2.00 6.15
CA ASP A 98 11.39 -1.51 7.51
C ASP A 98 10.10 -1.78 8.27
N ILE A 99 10.22 -2.46 9.41
CA ILE A 99 9.10 -2.89 10.24
C ILE A 99 9.41 -2.40 11.65
N THR A 100 8.75 -1.30 12.02
CA THR A 100 8.91 -0.67 13.33
C THR A 100 8.22 -1.45 14.44
N GLY A 101 7.26 -2.30 14.07
CA GLY A 101 6.57 -3.23 14.96
C GLY A 101 7.04 -4.67 14.78
N LEU A 102 6.15 -5.61 15.11
CA LEU A 102 6.42 -7.03 14.95
C LEU A 102 6.01 -7.52 13.55
N LEU A 103 6.87 -8.31 12.91
CA LEU A 103 6.53 -9.06 11.71
C LEU A 103 5.91 -10.41 12.10
N ALA A 104 4.59 -10.53 11.96
CA ALA A 104 3.87 -11.79 12.16
C ALA A 104 3.79 -12.58 10.85
N VAL A 105 4.43 -13.76 10.79
CA VAL A 105 4.40 -14.64 9.60
C VAL A 105 3.74 -15.98 9.97
N GLN A 106 2.64 -16.30 9.29
CA GLN A 106 1.95 -17.58 9.47
C GLN A 106 2.35 -18.55 8.35
N GLY A 107 2.72 -19.79 8.68
CA GLY A 107 3.01 -20.84 7.69
C GLY A 107 4.42 -20.87 7.08
N THR A 108 5.26 -19.84 7.26
CA THR A 108 6.70 -19.89 6.90
C THR A 108 7.54 -20.26 8.11
N ASN A 109 8.44 -21.22 7.90
CA ASN A 109 9.45 -21.58 8.89
C ASN A 109 10.63 -20.59 8.84
N ILE A 110 10.40 -19.35 9.28
CA ILE A 110 11.46 -18.42 9.73
C ILE A 110 12.43 -19.14 10.71
N GLY A 111 11.95 -20.19 11.38
CA GLY A 111 12.72 -21.09 12.25
C GLY A 111 13.81 -21.93 11.56
N GLY A 112 13.82 -22.10 10.23
CA GLY A 112 14.99 -22.65 9.53
C GLY A 112 16.18 -21.68 9.53
N LEU A 113 15.89 -20.38 9.52
CA LEU A 113 16.87 -19.31 9.54
C LEU A 113 17.33 -18.98 10.97
N ALA A 114 16.40 -18.99 11.92
CA ALA A 114 16.72 -18.85 13.33
C ALA A 114 17.58 -20.01 13.88
N GLY A 115 17.36 -21.25 13.39
CA GLY A 115 18.17 -22.41 13.79
C GLY A 115 19.64 -22.33 13.34
N ARG A 116 19.92 -21.67 12.21
CA ARG A 116 21.31 -21.40 11.78
C ARG A 116 21.94 -20.27 12.57
N ILE A 117 21.15 -19.31 13.03
CA ILE A 117 21.61 -18.24 13.94
C ILE A 117 22.03 -18.83 15.30
N GLN A 118 21.25 -19.76 15.88
CA GLN A 118 21.64 -20.48 17.11
C GLN A 118 22.92 -21.30 16.98
N ALA A 119 23.14 -21.92 15.82
CA ALA A 119 24.38 -22.68 15.60
C ALA A 119 25.63 -21.78 15.66
N VAL A 120 25.49 -20.51 15.26
CA VAL A 120 26.57 -19.53 15.30
C VAL A 120 26.77 -18.98 16.72
N GLU A 121 25.71 -18.74 17.47
CA GLU A 121 25.81 -18.32 18.88
C GLU A 121 26.50 -19.40 19.73
N VAL A 122 26.24 -20.68 19.46
CA VAL A 122 26.91 -21.81 20.12
C VAL A 122 28.40 -21.87 19.77
N LEU A 123 28.74 -21.63 18.51
CA LEU A 123 30.15 -21.56 18.10
C LEU A 123 30.87 -20.41 18.81
N ALA A 124 30.21 -19.26 18.98
CA ALA A 124 30.77 -18.11 19.69
C ALA A 124 31.13 -18.46 21.15
N GLY A 125 30.26 -19.17 21.87
CA GLY A 125 30.57 -19.61 23.24
C GLY A 125 31.71 -20.64 23.33
N ARG A 126 31.85 -21.50 22.31
CA ARG A 126 32.96 -22.47 22.26
C ARG A 126 34.31 -21.81 22.03
N VAL A 127 34.36 -20.71 21.31
CA VAL A 127 35.59 -19.95 21.07
C VAL A 127 35.99 -19.17 22.33
N GLN A 128 35.03 -18.52 22.99
CA GLN A 128 35.30 -17.81 24.26
C GLN A 128 35.91 -18.74 25.33
N ALA A 129 35.49 -20.01 25.38
CA ALA A 129 36.05 -21.00 26.29
C ALA A 129 37.49 -21.41 25.95
N LEU A 130 37.86 -21.40 24.67
CA LEU A 130 39.24 -21.66 24.24
C LEU A 130 40.15 -20.46 24.56
N GLU A 131 39.64 -19.24 24.44
CA GLU A 131 40.39 -18.01 24.72
C GLU A 131 40.71 -17.85 26.21
N GLY A 132 39.80 -18.24 27.11
CA GLY A 132 40.05 -18.20 28.57
C GLY A 132 41.07 -19.23 29.08
N ILE A 133 41.49 -20.18 28.26
CA ILE A 133 42.51 -21.20 28.59
C ILE A 133 43.91 -20.76 28.11
N ALA A 134 43.98 -19.80 27.19
CA ALA A 134 45.23 -19.32 26.59
C ALA A 134 45.82 -18.06 27.26
N GLY A 135 45.14 -17.46 28.24
CA GLY A 135 45.61 -16.33 29.06
C GLY A 135 45.85 -16.72 30.50
#